data_AF-A0A845U1R8-F1
#
_entry.id   AF-A0A845U1R8-F1
#
_cell.length_a   1.000
_cell.length_b   1.000
_cell.length_c   1.000
_cell.angle_alpha   90.00
_cell.angle_beta   90.00
_cell.angle_gamma   90.00
#
_symmetry.space_group_name_H-M   'P 1'
#
loop_
_entity.id
_entity.type
_entity.pdbx_description
1 polymer ?
#
loop_
_entity_poly.entity_id
_entity_poly.type
_entity_poly.pdbx_seq_one_letter_code
_entity_poly.pdbx_strand_id
1 'polypeptide(L)'
;MADDRLARRSETGASAMEFAIAAPALLLALLGTFQSALFYQARAQLEIATQEAVRAGVLHGARVEAMRDALARGLTPLYTHGQNLSALAQGYAMAKVAAGQATIRILSPTREAFDDFSESTRDASGAWVRAIPVDHLGYRQTNAGGESHLSVQDATLLKIQITIVQPLIVPFIDRMGQGIYLMDKTPGSVRLPSLFGIHLAQSVGANGQMRWGIPMQAEAVMRMQSPVLAEGLPVKADPGQGSNPDLGNNEDDEFNEVIPIYDGDFDPSTAPADRSPPGACAGGSPFDH
;
A
#
# COMPACT_ATOMS: atom_id res chain seq x y z
N MET A 1 1.25 61.47 57.53
CA MET A 1 0.37 61.24 56.36
C MET A 1 1.28 61.35 55.14
N ALA A 2 1.68 60.30 54.42
CA ALA A 2 1.24 58.92 54.32
C ALA A 2 2.48 58.03 54.13
N ASP A 3 2.42 56.81 54.66
CA ASP A 3 3.47 55.79 54.56
C ASP A 3 3.12 54.91 53.35
N ASP A 4 3.73 55.17 52.19
CA ASP A 4 3.42 54.48 50.93
C ASP A 4 4.22 53.18 50.84
N ARG A 5 3.71 52.14 51.51
CA ARG A 5 4.30 50.79 51.47
C ARG A 5 3.83 50.07 50.21
N LEU A 6 4.62 50.16 49.16
CA LEU A 6 4.51 49.31 47.98
C LEU A 6 4.72 47.84 48.39
N ALA A 7 3.62 47.12 48.57
CA ALA A 7 3.60 45.69 48.77
C ALA A 7 4.13 44.99 47.51
N ARG A 8 5.42 44.62 47.53
CA ARG A 8 5.99 43.67 46.55
C ARG A 8 5.30 42.32 46.74
N ARG A 9 4.32 42.02 45.88
CA ARG A 9 3.80 40.67 45.72
C ARG A 9 4.92 39.79 45.16
N SER A 10 5.22 38.70 45.87
CA SER A 10 6.20 37.71 45.43
C SER A 10 5.62 36.89 44.28
N GLU A 11 6.01 37.20 43.05
CA GLU A 11 5.69 36.41 41.84
C GLU A 11 6.60 35.17 41.69
N THR A 12 6.88 34.49 42.79
CA THR A 12 7.82 33.35 42.83
C THR A 12 7.00 32.06 42.86
N GLY A 13 6.43 31.67 41.71
CA GLY A 13 5.69 30.41 41.57
C GLY A 13 4.73 30.36 40.38
N ALA A 14 4.23 31.51 39.92
CA ALA A 14 3.34 31.59 38.77
C ALA A 14 4.03 31.10 37.48
N SER A 15 5.26 31.54 37.23
CA SER A 15 6.04 31.10 36.05
C SER A 15 6.36 29.60 36.04
N ALA A 16 6.62 29.01 37.21
CA ALA A 16 6.86 27.58 37.34
C ALA A 16 5.59 26.75 37.06
N MET A 17 4.43 27.23 37.52
CA MET A 17 3.15 26.59 37.26
C MET A 17 2.71 26.74 35.79
N GLU A 18 2.87 27.93 35.21
CA GLU A 18 2.61 28.18 33.80
C GLU A 18 3.50 27.30 32.91
N PHE A 19 4.78 27.17 33.24
CA PHE A 19 5.69 26.27 32.54
C PHE A 19 5.28 24.79 32.71
N ALA A 20 4.85 24.37 33.90
CA ALA A 20 4.41 23.00 34.15
C ALA A 20 3.18 22.60 33.31
N ILE A 21 2.32 23.55 32.94
CA ILE A 21 1.16 23.32 32.06
C ILE A 21 1.55 23.48 30.58
N ALA A 22 2.30 24.53 30.25
CA ALA A 22 2.64 24.87 28.88
C ALA A 22 3.66 23.90 28.26
N ALA A 23 4.65 23.43 29.03
CA ALA A 23 5.72 22.58 28.51
C ALA A 23 5.20 21.21 28.00
N PRO A 24 4.33 20.47 28.71
CA PRO A 24 3.74 19.24 28.18
C PRO A 24 2.87 19.49 26.94
N ALA A 25 2.10 20.59 26.92
CA ALA A 25 1.26 20.95 25.78
C ALA A 25 2.11 21.26 24.53
N LEU A 26 3.18 22.03 24.69
CA LEU A 26 4.14 22.34 23.62
C LEU A 26 4.82 21.06 23.12
N LEU A 27 5.25 20.18 24.03
CA LEU A 27 5.90 18.92 23.69
C LEU A 27 4.98 17.99 22.89
N LEU A 28 3.71 17.87 23.29
CA LEU A 28 2.71 17.10 22.55
C LEU A 28 2.45 17.69 21.16
N ALA A 29 2.40 19.01 21.04
CA ALA A 29 2.24 19.67 19.74
C ALA A 29 3.42 19.38 18.80
N LEU A 30 4.66 19.47 19.29
CA LEU A 30 5.86 19.16 18.50
C LEU A 30 5.94 17.68 18.10
N LEU A 31 5.57 16.77 19.01
CA LEU A 31 5.58 15.34 18.69
C LEU A 31 4.47 14.98 17.70
N GLY A 32 3.30 15.62 17.81
CA GLY A 32 2.18 15.46 16.87
C GLY A 32 2.51 15.93 15.45
N THR A 33 3.21 17.06 15.30
CA THR A 33 3.65 17.51 13.98
C THR A 33 4.70 16.58 13.37
N PHE A 34 5.65 16.09 14.16
CA PHE A 34 6.64 15.11 13.70
C PHE A 34 5.99 13.80 13.25
N GLN A 35 5.03 13.28 14.03
CA GLN A 35 4.28 12.08 13.68
C GLN A 35 3.47 12.27 12.38
N SER A 36 2.86 13.45 12.20
CA SER A 36 2.11 13.79 10.98
C SER A 36 3.02 13.81 9.75
N ALA A 37 4.25 14.31 9.89
CA ALA A 37 5.24 14.32 8.80
C ALA A 37 5.65 12.89 8.39
N LEU A 38 5.92 12.00 9.36
CA LEU A 38 6.23 10.59 9.08
C LEU A 38 5.07 9.86 8.40
N PHE A 39 3.83 10.12 8.85
CA PHE A 39 2.64 9.54 8.23
C PHE A 39 2.46 10.04 6.79
N TYR A 40 2.66 11.34 6.55
CA TYR A 40 2.61 11.91 5.21
C TYR A 40 3.65 11.30 4.28
N GLN A 41 4.88 11.09 4.76
CA GLN A 41 5.93 10.42 4.00
C GLN A 41 5.53 8.98 3.61
N ALA A 42 4.98 8.21 4.57
CA ALA A 42 4.52 6.85 4.31
C ALA A 42 3.39 6.81 3.27
N ARG A 43 2.43 7.73 3.37
CA ARG A 43 1.34 7.87 2.39
C ARG A 43 1.86 8.24 1.00
N ALA A 44 2.75 9.23 0.91
CA ALA A 44 3.35 9.63 -0.36
C ALA A 44 4.10 8.47 -1.04
N GLN A 45 4.81 7.65 -0.26
CA GLN A 45 5.47 6.45 -0.78
C GLN A 45 4.46 5.40 -1.27
N LEU A 46 3.35 5.21 -0.55
CA LEU A 46 2.27 4.31 -0.97
C LEU A 46 1.64 4.76 -2.30
N GLU A 47 1.44 6.05 -2.52
CA GLU A 47 0.90 6.58 -3.78
C GLU A 47 1.84 6.30 -4.96
N ILE A 48 3.15 6.49 -4.79
CA ILE A 48 4.16 6.12 -5.80
C ILE A 48 4.14 4.62 -6.06
N ALA A 49 4.13 3.80 -5.00
CA ALA A 49 4.10 2.35 -5.13
C ALA A 49 2.81 1.85 -5.81
N THR A 50 1.69 2.55 -5.60
CA THR A 50 0.40 2.25 -6.25
C THR A 50 0.46 2.57 -7.74
N GLN A 51 1.15 3.64 -8.15
CA GLN A 51 1.39 3.94 -9.57
C GLN A 51 2.29 2.87 -10.23
N GLU A 52 3.33 2.40 -9.54
CA GLU A 52 4.15 1.29 -10.02
C GLU A 52 3.35 -0.01 -10.14
N ALA A 53 2.49 -0.30 -9.15
CA ALA A 53 1.60 -1.45 -9.16
C ALA A 53 0.62 -1.40 -10.34
N VAL A 54 -0.08 -0.27 -10.54
CA VAL A 54 -0.96 -0.08 -11.71
C VAL A 54 -0.21 -0.29 -13.01
N ARG A 55 1.01 0.26 -13.12
CA ARG A 55 1.81 0.11 -14.33
C ARG A 55 2.12 -1.35 -14.63
N ALA A 56 2.49 -2.13 -13.62
CA ALA A 56 2.69 -3.56 -13.78
C ALA A 56 1.39 -4.29 -14.15
N GLY A 57 0.26 -3.96 -13.51
CA GLY A 57 -1.04 -4.53 -13.85
C GLY A 57 -1.43 -4.27 -15.31
N VAL A 58 -1.21 -3.04 -15.79
CA VAL A 58 -1.48 -2.63 -17.17
C VAL A 58 -0.65 -3.39 -18.21
N LEU A 59 0.55 -3.84 -17.85
CA LEU A 59 1.47 -4.58 -18.72
C LEU A 59 1.30 -6.10 -18.65
N HIS A 60 0.68 -6.61 -17.57
CA HIS A 60 0.53 -8.04 -17.30
C HIS A 60 -0.93 -8.47 -17.22
N GLY A 61 -1.82 -7.84 -18.00
CA GLY A 61 -3.21 -8.26 -18.15
C GLY A 61 -4.05 -8.18 -16.88
N ALA A 62 -3.77 -7.20 -16.01
CA ALA A 62 -4.39 -6.97 -14.70
C ALA A 62 -4.12 -8.07 -13.63
N ARG A 63 -3.06 -8.88 -13.79
CA ARG A 63 -2.65 -9.89 -12.80
C ARG A 63 -2.23 -9.29 -11.46
N VAL A 64 -2.79 -9.81 -10.37
CA VAL A 64 -2.56 -9.31 -9.00
C VAL A 64 -1.13 -9.60 -8.54
N GLU A 65 -0.53 -10.69 -8.99
CA GLU A 65 0.84 -11.10 -8.65
C GLU A 65 1.85 -10.07 -9.15
N ALA A 66 1.71 -9.66 -10.41
CA ALA A 66 2.57 -8.64 -11.01
C ALA A 66 2.42 -7.28 -10.32
N MET A 67 1.18 -6.92 -9.94
CA MET A 67 0.92 -5.70 -9.15
C MET A 67 1.54 -5.77 -7.76
N ARG A 68 1.49 -6.93 -7.10
CA ARG A 68 2.05 -7.15 -5.77
C ARG A 68 3.59 -7.10 -5.78
N ASP A 69 4.23 -7.65 -6.79
CA ASP A 69 5.70 -7.57 -6.96
C ASP A 69 6.16 -6.14 -7.26
N ALA A 70 5.39 -5.38 -8.04
CA ALA A 70 5.65 -3.96 -8.26
C ALA A 70 5.40 -3.12 -7.01
N LEU A 71 4.34 -3.41 -6.26
CA LEU A 71 4.07 -2.79 -4.96
C LEU A 71 5.23 -3.02 -3.99
N ALA A 72 5.77 -4.24 -3.90
CA ALA A 72 6.92 -4.54 -3.06
C ALA A 72 8.14 -3.68 -3.43
N ARG A 73 8.42 -3.51 -4.73
CA ARG A 73 9.50 -2.61 -5.20
C ARG A 73 9.23 -1.17 -4.79
N GLY A 74 8.05 -0.65 -5.06
CA GLY A 74 7.67 0.72 -4.70
C GLY A 74 7.66 1.00 -3.20
N LEU A 75 7.43 -0.02 -2.35
CA LEU A 75 7.48 0.11 -0.89
C LEU A 75 8.89 -0.03 -0.31
N THR A 76 9.86 -0.53 -1.06
CA THR A 76 11.24 -0.77 -0.59
C THR A 76 11.87 0.44 0.12
N PRO A 77 11.75 1.68 -0.40
CA PRO A 77 12.33 2.85 0.26
C PRO A 77 11.75 3.13 1.64
N LEU A 78 10.52 2.69 1.93
CA LEU A 78 9.87 2.86 3.23
C LEU A 78 10.50 1.98 4.32
N TYR A 79 11.04 0.82 3.94
CA TYR A 79 11.59 -0.18 4.85
C TYR A 79 13.13 -0.23 4.84
N THR A 80 13.77 0.45 3.90
CA THR A 80 15.23 0.48 3.78
C THR A 80 15.82 1.47 4.79
N HIS A 81 16.52 0.94 5.79
CA HIS A 81 17.20 1.73 6.82
C HIS A 81 18.71 1.58 6.67
N GLY A 82 19.33 2.44 5.86
CA GLY A 82 20.78 2.44 5.63
C GLY A 82 21.13 2.66 4.17
N GLN A 83 22.43 2.65 3.86
CA GLN A 83 22.97 2.91 2.51
C GLN A 83 23.68 1.70 1.90
N ASN A 84 23.69 0.56 2.61
CA ASN A 84 24.39 -0.64 2.18
C ASN A 84 23.47 -1.60 1.41
N LEU A 85 24.03 -2.44 0.55
CA LEU A 85 23.27 -3.43 -0.23
C LEU A 85 22.50 -4.41 0.67
N SER A 86 23.05 -4.78 1.82
CA SER A 86 22.37 -5.63 2.81
C SER A 86 21.12 -4.96 3.39
N ALA A 87 21.16 -3.65 3.64
CA ALA A 87 20.02 -2.89 4.13
C ALA A 87 18.92 -2.79 3.05
N LEU A 88 19.30 -2.66 1.78
CA LEU A 88 18.37 -2.71 0.65
C LEU A 88 17.70 -4.09 0.55
N ALA A 89 18.48 -5.17 0.64
CA ALA A 89 17.95 -6.53 0.57
C ALA A 89 16.97 -6.83 1.72
N GLN A 90 17.31 -6.40 2.94
CA GLN A 90 16.42 -6.51 4.11
C GLN A 90 15.16 -5.65 3.94
N GLY A 91 15.31 -4.41 3.47
CA GLY A 91 14.19 -3.50 3.18
C GLY A 91 13.24 -4.07 2.13
N TYR A 92 13.78 -4.66 1.07
CA TYR A 92 13.00 -5.34 0.04
C TYR A 92 12.26 -6.57 0.58
N ALA A 93 12.91 -7.39 1.41
CA ALA A 93 12.27 -8.54 2.04
C ALA A 93 11.08 -8.11 2.93
N MET A 94 11.26 -7.07 3.74
CA MET A 94 10.17 -6.49 4.54
C MET A 94 9.04 -5.90 3.67
N ALA A 95 9.41 -5.21 2.59
CA ALA A 95 8.44 -4.66 1.64
C ALA A 95 7.64 -5.76 0.93
N LYS A 96 8.25 -6.91 0.63
CA LYS A 96 7.56 -8.07 0.06
C LYS A 96 6.55 -8.67 1.02
N VAL A 97 6.87 -8.76 2.32
CA VAL A 97 5.90 -9.19 3.35
C VAL A 97 4.75 -8.20 3.44
N ALA A 98 5.05 -6.90 3.50
CA ALA A 98 4.03 -5.85 3.55
C ALA A 98 3.12 -5.83 2.32
N ALA A 99 3.69 -6.01 1.12
CA ALA A 99 2.93 -6.16 -0.12
C ALA A 99 2.11 -7.45 -0.14
N GLY A 100 2.63 -8.55 0.43
CA GLY A 100 1.90 -9.80 0.67
C GLY A 100 0.64 -9.58 1.50
N GLN A 101 0.74 -8.78 2.55
CA GLN A 101 -0.37 -8.43 3.45
C GLN A 101 -1.28 -7.31 2.93
N ALA A 102 -0.87 -6.60 1.87
CA ALA A 102 -1.65 -5.53 1.29
C ALA A 102 -2.93 -6.07 0.63
N THR A 103 -4.03 -5.33 0.79
CA THR A 103 -5.27 -5.62 0.06
C THR A 103 -5.25 -4.84 -1.25
N ILE A 104 -5.14 -5.56 -2.37
CA ILE A 104 -5.18 -4.99 -3.72
C ILE A 104 -6.58 -5.26 -4.30
N ARG A 105 -7.36 -4.20 -4.51
CA ARG A 105 -8.69 -4.27 -5.12
C ARG A 105 -8.63 -3.68 -6.52
N ILE A 106 -9.03 -4.46 -7.51
CA ILE A 106 -9.34 -3.94 -8.84
C ILE A 106 -10.76 -3.35 -8.76
N LEU A 107 -10.94 -2.13 -9.26
CA LEU A 107 -12.23 -1.43 -9.32
C LEU A 107 -12.80 -1.42 -10.74
N SER A 108 -11.92 -1.41 -11.74
CA SER A 108 -12.23 -1.50 -13.17
C SER A 108 -11.00 -2.11 -13.85
N PRO A 109 -11.14 -2.96 -14.88
CA PRO A 109 -12.40 -3.44 -15.47
C PRO A 109 -13.16 -4.44 -14.60
N THR A 110 -14.45 -4.62 -14.87
CA THR A 110 -15.31 -5.61 -14.19
C THR A 110 -15.47 -6.88 -15.03
N ARG A 111 -15.96 -7.96 -14.41
CA ARG A 111 -16.20 -9.24 -15.09
C ARG A 111 -17.24 -9.12 -16.21
N GLU A 112 -18.25 -8.29 -16.03
CA GLU A 112 -19.29 -8.00 -17.02
C GLU A 112 -18.69 -7.26 -18.22
N ALA A 113 -17.75 -6.33 -17.97
CA ALA A 113 -17.03 -5.64 -19.04
C ALA A 113 -16.13 -6.61 -19.82
N PHE A 114 -15.57 -7.62 -19.15
CA PHE A 114 -14.86 -8.71 -19.80
C PHE A 114 -15.80 -9.57 -20.64
N ASP A 115 -16.97 -9.92 -20.13
CA ASP A 115 -17.91 -10.75 -20.89
C ASP A 115 -18.49 -10.03 -22.12
N ASP A 116 -18.72 -8.71 -22.03
CA ASP A 116 -19.19 -7.89 -23.14
C ASP A 116 -18.14 -7.69 -24.26
N PHE A 117 -16.86 -7.53 -23.88
CA PHE A 117 -15.81 -7.04 -24.81
C PHE A 117 -14.64 -7.99 -25.03
N SER A 118 -14.64 -9.17 -24.40
CA SER A 118 -13.56 -10.14 -24.61
C SER A 118 -13.62 -10.78 -26.00
N GLU A 119 -12.47 -10.78 -26.66
CA GLU A 119 -12.26 -11.38 -27.96
C GLU A 119 -11.08 -12.36 -27.88
N SER A 120 -10.97 -13.26 -28.87
CA SER A 120 -9.76 -14.05 -29.03
C SER A 120 -8.66 -13.16 -29.60
N THR A 121 -7.68 -12.80 -28.78
CA THR A 121 -6.57 -11.92 -29.14
C THR A 121 -5.23 -12.59 -28.84
N ARG A 122 -4.13 -11.96 -29.27
CA ARG A 122 -2.79 -12.42 -28.95
C ARG A 122 -2.27 -11.72 -27.71
N ASP A 123 -1.70 -12.48 -26.79
CA ASP A 123 -0.95 -11.93 -25.67
C ASP A 123 0.41 -11.37 -26.13
N ALA A 124 1.19 -10.84 -25.19
CA ALA A 124 2.55 -10.36 -25.45
C ALA A 124 3.52 -11.47 -25.92
N SER A 125 3.20 -12.75 -25.66
CA SER A 125 3.99 -13.91 -26.12
C SER A 125 3.58 -14.42 -27.51
N GLY A 126 2.50 -13.89 -28.08
CA GLY A 126 1.93 -14.29 -29.36
C GLY A 126 0.96 -15.46 -29.29
N ALA A 127 0.65 -15.96 -28.09
CA ALA A 127 -0.32 -17.01 -27.83
C ALA A 127 -1.76 -16.47 -27.89
N TRP A 128 -2.69 -17.31 -28.35
CA TRP A 128 -4.10 -16.97 -28.39
C TRP A 128 -4.71 -17.03 -26.99
N VAL A 129 -5.30 -15.93 -26.55
CA VAL A 129 -5.95 -15.79 -25.25
C VAL A 129 -7.30 -15.08 -25.43
N ARG A 130 -8.29 -15.45 -24.60
CA ARG A 130 -9.54 -14.69 -24.50
C ARG A 130 -9.30 -13.51 -23.57
N ALA A 131 -9.34 -12.30 -24.10
CA ALA A 131 -9.02 -11.09 -23.34
C ALA A 131 -9.74 -9.86 -23.93
N ILE A 132 -9.90 -8.79 -23.14
CA ILE A 132 -10.33 -7.51 -23.71
C ILE A 132 -9.16 -6.95 -24.53
N PRO A 133 -9.34 -6.77 -25.85
CA PRO A 133 -8.29 -6.27 -26.72
C PRO A 133 -7.94 -4.81 -26.42
N VAL A 134 -6.66 -4.46 -26.60
CA VAL A 134 -6.14 -3.08 -26.45
C VAL A 134 -5.74 -2.46 -27.80
N ASP A 135 -5.87 -3.20 -28.89
CA ASP A 135 -5.59 -2.77 -30.25
C ASP A 135 -6.76 -1.95 -30.84
N HIS A 136 -6.39 -0.97 -31.67
CA HIS A 136 -7.32 -0.16 -32.45
C HIS A 136 -8.48 0.48 -31.65
N LEU A 137 -8.28 0.77 -30.35
CA LEU A 137 -9.32 1.32 -29.47
C LEU A 137 -9.99 2.60 -30.00
N GLY A 138 -9.28 3.40 -30.80
CA GLY A 138 -9.81 4.61 -31.44
C GLY A 138 -10.78 4.35 -32.61
N TYR A 139 -10.78 3.14 -33.17
CA TYR A 139 -11.66 2.72 -34.26
C TYR A 139 -12.76 1.74 -33.80
N ARG A 140 -12.67 1.24 -32.57
CA ARG A 140 -13.69 0.36 -31.98
C ARG A 140 -14.94 1.17 -31.63
N GLN A 141 -16.09 0.54 -31.80
CA GLN A 141 -17.37 1.16 -31.48
C GLN A 141 -17.43 1.52 -29.99
N THR A 142 -17.93 2.72 -29.69
CA THR A 142 -18.08 3.24 -28.32
C THR A 142 -19.44 2.87 -27.70
N ASN A 143 -20.14 1.90 -28.29
CA ASN A 143 -21.44 1.46 -27.78
C ASN A 143 -21.25 0.81 -26.40
N ALA A 144 -22.16 1.13 -25.48
CA ALA A 144 -22.13 0.54 -24.17
C ALA A 144 -22.39 -0.97 -24.26
N GLY A 145 -21.63 -1.75 -23.49
CA GLY A 145 -21.84 -3.19 -23.34
C GLY A 145 -23.19 -3.49 -22.68
N GLY A 146 -23.75 -4.66 -22.97
CA GLY A 146 -25.09 -5.04 -22.54
C GLY A 146 -25.21 -5.15 -21.02
N GLU A 147 -24.21 -5.73 -20.38
CA GLU A 147 -24.19 -5.99 -18.93
C GLU A 147 -23.34 -4.95 -18.18
N SER A 148 -22.20 -4.57 -18.75
CA SER A 148 -21.28 -3.61 -18.14
C SER A 148 -21.82 -2.19 -18.16
N HIS A 149 -22.59 -1.81 -19.19
CA HIS A 149 -22.94 -0.43 -19.51
C HIS A 149 -21.71 0.50 -19.69
N LEU A 150 -20.53 -0.08 -19.95
CA LEU A 150 -19.30 0.65 -20.20
C LEU A 150 -18.97 0.62 -21.69
N SER A 151 -18.18 1.59 -22.17
CA SER A 151 -17.58 1.52 -23.50
C SER A 151 -16.32 0.64 -23.47
N VAL A 152 -15.88 0.13 -24.63
CA VAL A 152 -14.59 -0.59 -24.74
C VAL A 152 -13.42 0.28 -24.25
N GLN A 153 -13.52 1.60 -24.45
CA GLN A 153 -12.50 2.56 -24.03
C GLN A 153 -12.41 2.72 -22.51
N ASP A 154 -13.52 2.53 -21.79
CA ASP A 154 -13.60 2.58 -20.33
C ASP A 154 -13.26 1.22 -19.72
N ALA A 155 -13.70 0.13 -20.37
CA ALA A 155 -13.36 -1.24 -20.02
C ALA A 155 -11.86 -1.56 -20.16
N THR A 156 -11.08 -0.67 -20.77
CA THR A 156 -9.61 -0.77 -20.87
C THR A 156 -8.87 0.13 -19.89
N LEU A 157 -9.57 0.76 -18.94
CA LEU A 157 -8.97 1.49 -17.83
C LEU A 157 -8.85 0.57 -16.61
N LEU A 158 -7.60 0.33 -16.21
CA LEU A 158 -7.30 -0.36 -14.96
C LEU A 158 -7.33 0.67 -13.83
N LYS A 159 -8.35 0.59 -12.97
CA LYS A 159 -8.42 1.33 -11.72
C LYS A 159 -8.20 0.36 -10.57
N ILE A 160 -7.21 0.64 -9.71
CA ILE A 160 -6.96 -0.16 -8.51
C ILE A 160 -6.99 0.71 -7.26
N GLN A 161 -7.31 0.06 -6.15
CA GLN A 161 -7.22 0.59 -4.81
C GLN A 161 -6.35 -0.35 -3.97
N ILE A 162 -5.29 0.19 -3.37
CA ILE A 162 -4.40 -0.56 -2.50
C ILE A 162 -4.60 -0.07 -1.07
N THR A 163 -4.83 -1.00 -0.15
CA THR A 163 -4.92 -0.73 1.28
C THR A 163 -3.77 -1.43 2.01
N ILE A 164 -3.00 -0.66 2.78
CA ILE A 164 -1.92 -1.17 3.64
C ILE A 164 -2.13 -0.66 5.06
N VAL A 165 -1.85 -1.50 6.04
CA VAL A 165 -1.85 -1.11 7.44
C VAL A 165 -0.42 -0.76 7.85
N GLN A 166 -0.17 0.52 8.10
CA GLN A 166 1.16 1.01 8.51
C GLN A 166 1.28 1.01 10.03
N PRO A 167 2.32 0.35 10.62
CA PRO A 167 2.54 0.41 12.06
C PRO A 167 2.91 1.82 12.51
N LEU A 168 2.41 2.24 13.67
CA LEU A 168 2.81 3.52 14.27
C LEU A 168 4.27 3.48 14.74
N ILE A 169 5.03 4.51 14.38
CA ILE A 169 6.46 4.65 14.73
C ILE A 169 6.63 5.16 16.19
N VAL A 170 5.67 5.91 16.73
CA VAL A 170 5.82 6.55 18.05
C VAL A 170 5.30 5.66 19.20
N PRO A 171 6.16 5.25 20.15
CA PRO A 171 5.82 4.30 21.21
C PRO A 171 4.83 4.85 22.27
N PHE A 172 4.62 6.16 22.33
CA PHE A 172 3.72 6.76 23.33
C PHE A 172 2.23 6.56 23.01
N ILE A 173 1.88 6.43 21.73
CA ILE A 173 0.49 6.28 21.32
C ILE A 173 -0.03 4.87 21.64
N ASP A 174 0.81 3.85 21.50
CA ASP A 174 0.46 2.46 21.84
C ASP A 174 0.15 2.31 23.34
N ARG A 175 0.92 2.98 24.21
CA ARG A 175 0.70 3.01 25.67
C ARG A 175 -0.46 3.90 26.11
N MET A 176 -0.68 5.05 25.47
CA MET A 176 -1.87 5.88 25.73
C MET A 176 -3.17 5.23 25.23
N GLY A 177 -3.12 4.52 24.09
CA GLY A 177 -4.24 3.75 23.56
C GLY A 177 -4.68 2.63 24.51
N GLN A 178 -3.73 1.90 25.10
CA GLN A 178 -4.03 0.93 26.17
C GLN A 178 -4.64 1.61 27.41
N GLY A 179 -4.15 2.80 27.79
CA GLY A 179 -4.69 3.57 28.91
C GLY A 179 -6.13 4.04 28.71
N ILE A 180 -6.49 4.49 27.50
CA ILE A 180 -7.85 4.90 27.13
C ILE A 180 -8.77 3.67 26.96
N TYR A 181 -8.26 2.57 26.39
CA TYR A 181 -8.98 1.30 26.22
C TYR A 181 -9.39 0.67 27.57
N LEU A 182 -8.59 0.86 28.62
CA LEU A 182 -8.95 0.42 29.97
C LEU A 182 -9.98 1.34 30.66
N MET A 183 -10.11 2.59 30.22
CA MET A 183 -11.10 3.55 30.73
C MET A 183 -12.47 3.41 30.07
N ASP A 184 -12.54 2.97 28.81
CA ASP A 184 -13.79 2.72 28.07
C ASP A 184 -14.33 1.30 28.28
N LYS A 185 -14.24 0.78 29.51
CA LYS A 185 -14.89 -0.48 29.91
C LYS A 185 -16.34 -0.22 30.32
N THR A 186 -17.13 0.31 29.39
CA THR A 186 -18.60 0.24 29.46
C THR A 186 -19.02 -1.05 28.75
N PRO A 187 -19.65 -2.02 29.43
CA PRO A 187 -19.94 -3.32 28.83
C PRO A 187 -21.01 -3.17 27.75
N GLY A 188 -20.66 -3.39 26.48
CA GLY A 188 -21.67 -3.50 25.41
C GLY A 188 -21.29 -3.03 24.00
N SER A 189 -20.15 -2.36 23.79
CA SER A 189 -19.74 -1.97 22.43
C SER A 189 -18.26 -2.25 22.18
N VAL A 190 -17.97 -3.25 21.34
CA VAL A 190 -16.63 -3.45 20.75
C VAL A 190 -16.41 -2.34 19.73
N ARG A 191 -16.12 -1.12 20.19
CA ARG A 191 -15.65 -0.04 19.32
C ARG A 191 -14.17 -0.26 19.09
N LEU A 192 -13.76 -0.37 17.83
CA LEU A 192 -12.35 -0.36 17.46
C LEU A 192 -11.65 0.82 18.17
N PRO A 193 -10.45 0.64 18.74
CA PRO A 193 -9.76 1.71 19.45
C PRO A 193 -9.55 2.87 18.47
N SER A 194 -10.21 4.00 18.76
CA SER A 194 -10.06 5.23 17.99
C SER A 194 -9.17 6.20 18.76
N LEU A 195 -8.08 6.65 18.14
CA LEU A 195 -7.23 7.69 18.71
C LEU A 195 -7.51 8.99 17.99
N PHE A 196 -8.02 10.00 18.71
CA PHE A 196 -8.41 11.29 18.12
C PHE A 196 -9.36 11.15 16.91
N GLY A 197 -10.24 10.13 16.92
CA GLY A 197 -11.18 9.85 15.82
C GLY A 197 -10.61 8.98 14.68
N ILE A 198 -9.36 8.53 14.75
CA ILE A 198 -8.73 7.66 13.76
C ILE A 198 -8.95 6.19 14.13
N HIS A 199 -9.56 5.41 13.25
CA HIS A 199 -9.74 3.97 13.42
C HIS A 199 -8.42 3.23 13.23
N LEU A 200 -8.03 2.43 14.24
CA LEU A 200 -6.86 1.56 14.15
C LEU A 200 -7.27 0.19 13.62
N ALA A 201 -6.44 -0.36 12.73
CA ALA A 201 -6.54 -1.74 12.26
C ALA A 201 -5.40 -2.57 12.87
N GLN A 202 -5.65 -3.85 13.12
CA GLN A 202 -4.58 -4.77 13.50
C GLN A 202 -3.80 -5.18 12.24
N SER A 203 -2.48 -5.24 12.36
CA SER A 203 -1.59 -5.78 11.33
C SER A 203 -0.55 -6.67 11.96
N VAL A 204 -0.19 -7.75 11.27
CA VAL A 204 0.91 -8.62 11.70
C VAL A 204 2.20 -8.05 11.14
N GLY A 205 3.10 -7.58 12.00
CA GLY A 205 4.41 -7.11 11.57
C GLY A 205 5.23 -8.24 10.93
N ALA A 206 6.27 -7.89 10.18
CA ALA A 206 7.19 -8.87 9.57
C ALA A 206 7.89 -9.81 10.59
N ASN A 207 7.81 -9.49 11.89
CA ASN A 207 8.28 -10.29 13.01
C ASN A 207 7.21 -11.21 13.62
N GLY A 208 6.03 -11.33 13.00
CA GLY A 208 4.89 -12.11 13.49
C GLY A 208 4.13 -11.48 14.66
N GLN A 209 4.50 -10.28 15.11
CA GLN A 209 3.82 -9.61 16.23
C GLN A 209 2.60 -8.80 15.73
N MET A 210 1.48 -8.92 16.44
CA MET A 210 0.32 -8.06 16.24
C MET A 210 0.66 -6.62 16.64
N ARG A 211 0.54 -5.70 15.69
CA ARG A 211 0.75 -4.26 15.87
C ARG A 211 -0.49 -3.51 15.41
N TRP A 212 -0.87 -2.49 16.17
CA TRP A 212 -1.89 -1.55 15.75
C TRP A 212 -1.29 -0.60 14.72
N GLY A 213 -2.04 -0.39 13.64
CA GLY A 213 -1.65 0.46 12.52
C GLY A 213 -2.81 1.31 12.02
N ILE A 214 -2.47 2.33 11.25
CA ILE A 214 -3.46 3.15 10.57
C ILE A 214 -3.61 2.58 9.14
N PRO A 215 -4.81 2.17 8.72
CA PRO A 215 -5.04 1.77 7.34
C PRO A 215 -4.89 2.99 6.43
N MET A 216 -4.03 2.88 5.44
CA MET A 216 -3.84 3.89 4.40
C MET A 216 -4.31 3.30 3.08
N GLN A 217 -5.01 4.13 2.31
CA GLN A 217 -5.52 3.76 1.00
C GLN A 217 -4.89 4.67 -0.05
N ALA A 218 -4.54 4.09 -1.18
CA ALA A 218 -4.13 4.80 -2.37
C ALA A 218 -4.85 4.23 -3.60
N GLU A 219 -5.27 5.11 -4.49
CA GLU A 219 -5.90 4.74 -5.75
C GLU A 219 -5.03 5.22 -6.91
N ALA A 220 -4.98 4.42 -7.97
CA ALA A 220 -4.40 4.85 -9.23
C ALA A 220 -5.17 4.24 -10.41
N VAL A 221 -5.09 4.94 -11.54
CA VAL A 221 -5.76 4.56 -12.79
C VAL A 221 -4.78 4.70 -13.95
N MET A 222 -4.78 3.72 -14.86
CA MET A 222 -4.00 3.76 -16.10
C MET A 222 -4.72 2.95 -17.18
N ARG A 223 -4.49 3.33 -18.44
CA ARG A 223 -4.98 2.56 -19.58
C ARG A 223 -4.12 1.32 -19.82
N MET A 224 -4.78 0.19 -20.01
CA MET A 224 -4.18 -1.10 -20.34
C MET A 224 -3.29 -0.99 -21.59
N GLN A 225 -2.12 -1.63 -21.52
CA GLN A 225 -1.14 -1.75 -22.60
C GLN A 225 -0.98 -3.21 -23.04
N SER A 226 -1.59 -4.12 -22.29
CA SER A 226 -1.71 -5.55 -22.58
C SER A 226 -3.18 -5.95 -22.54
N PRO A 227 -3.58 -7.02 -23.24
CA PRO A 227 -4.96 -7.51 -23.17
C PRO A 227 -5.39 -7.84 -21.74
N VAL A 228 -6.60 -7.45 -21.35
CA VAL A 228 -7.15 -7.70 -20.00
C VAL A 228 -7.55 -9.17 -19.89
N LEU A 229 -7.05 -9.88 -18.88
CA LEU A 229 -7.42 -11.28 -18.61
C LEU A 229 -8.63 -11.37 -17.67
N ALA A 230 -9.36 -12.49 -17.71
CA ALA A 230 -10.53 -12.72 -16.85
C ALA A 230 -10.18 -12.91 -15.37
N GLU A 231 -8.95 -13.35 -15.11
CA GLU A 231 -8.49 -13.77 -13.80
C GLU A 231 -8.42 -12.59 -12.83
N GLY A 232 -9.02 -12.74 -11.64
CA GLY A 232 -8.98 -11.72 -10.60
C GLY A 232 -9.85 -10.48 -10.82
N LEU A 233 -10.68 -10.43 -11.87
CA LEU A 233 -11.57 -9.30 -12.11
C LEU A 233 -12.75 -9.27 -11.11
N PRO A 234 -13.11 -8.08 -10.59
CA PRO A 234 -14.25 -7.91 -9.70
C PRO A 234 -15.56 -8.08 -10.46
N VAL A 235 -16.57 -8.62 -9.79
CA VAL A 235 -17.97 -8.50 -10.22
C VAL A 235 -18.41 -7.05 -9.98
N LYS A 236 -19.17 -6.47 -10.91
CA LYS A 236 -19.70 -5.11 -10.78
C LYS A 236 -20.51 -5.00 -9.48
N ALA A 237 -20.11 -4.07 -8.62
CA ALA A 237 -20.90 -3.74 -7.44
C ALA A 237 -22.20 -3.06 -7.88
N ASP A 238 -23.34 -3.62 -7.46
CA ASP A 238 -24.64 -2.99 -7.67
C ASP A 238 -24.70 -1.72 -6.80
N PRO A 239 -24.92 -0.52 -7.37
CA PRO A 239 -25.02 0.72 -6.60
C PRO A 239 -26.16 0.74 -5.56
N GLY A 240 -27.03 -0.29 -5.51
CA GLY A 240 -28.02 -0.50 -4.45
C GLY A 240 -27.53 -1.18 -3.16
N GLN A 241 -26.33 -1.79 -3.15
CA GLN A 241 -25.82 -2.51 -2.00
C GLN A 241 -24.69 -1.71 -1.35
N GLY A 242 -25.00 -0.92 -0.31
CA GLY A 242 -23.99 -0.31 0.53
C GLY A 242 -23.08 -1.40 1.13
N SER A 243 -21.91 -1.60 0.53
CA SER A 243 -20.94 -2.57 1.02
C SER A 243 -20.28 -2.02 2.28
N ASN A 244 -20.87 -2.32 3.43
CA ASN A 244 -20.09 -2.61 4.63
C ASN A 244 -19.17 -3.78 4.27
N PRO A 245 -17.84 -3.66 4.42
CA PRO A 245 -16.94 -4.77 4.16
C PRO A 245 -17.09 -5.75 5.31
N ASP A 246 -17.93 -6.77 5.10
CA ASP A 246 -17.86 -7.99 5.89
C ASP A 246 -16.51 -8.64 5.59
N LEU A 247 -15.72 -8.83 6.66
CA LEU A 247 -14.51 -9.63 6.63
C LEU A 247 -14.96 -11.06 6.38
N GLY A 248 -14.99 -11.45 5.12
CA GLY A 248 -15.21 -12.84 4.70
C GLY A 248 -14.12 -13.72 5.29
N ASN A 249 -14.42 -14.31 6.44
CA ASN A 249 -13.85 -15.57 6.87
C ASN A 249 -14.25 -16.61 5.82
N ASN A 250 -13.39 -16.82 4.83
CA ASN A 250 -13.39 -18.07 4.08
C ASN A 250 -12.50 -19.03 4.88
N GLU A 251 -13.10 -19.58 5.93
CA GLU A 251 -12.81 -20.96 6.30
C GLU A 251 -13.31 -21.82 5.11
N ASP A 252 -12.63 -22.93 4.83
CA ASP A 252 -12.95 -23.91 3.77
C ASP A 252 -12.21 -23.68 2.42
N ASP A 253 -10.95 -24.11 2.35
CA ASP A 253 -10.35 -24.92 1.24
C ASP A 253 -8.80 -24.79 1.23
N GLU A 254 -8.17 -25.76 1.90
CA GLU A 254 -7.00 -26.52 1.45
C GLU A 254 -5.90 -25.78 0.63
N PHE A 255 -5.18 -24.85 1.27
CA PHE A 255 -3.79 -24.54 0.92
C PHE A 255 -2.91 -24.53 2.17
N ASN A 256 -2.78 -25.69 2.80
CA ASN A 256 -1.68 -25.95 3.72
C ASN A 256 -0.48 -26.46 2.92
N GLU A 257 0.10 -25.59 2.09
CA GLU A 257 1.49 -25.75 1.68
C GLU A 257 2.27 -24.59 2.30
N VAL A 258 2.79 -24.87 3.49
CA VAL A 258 3.85 -24.08 4.12
C VAL A 258 5.00 -24.06 3.13
N ILE A 259 5.12 -22.96 2.37
CA ILE A 259 6.34 -22.69 1.60
C ILE A 259 7.47 -22.68 2.63
N PRO A 260 8.47 -23.58 2.53
CA PRO A 260 9.51 -23.68 3.54
C PRO A 260 10.23 -22.33 3.64
N ILE A 261 10.32 -21.86 4.88
CA ILE A 261 11.23 -20.80 5.30
C ILE A 261 12.61 -21.24 4.83
N TYR A 262 13.28 -20.43 4.02
CA TYR A 262 14.69 -20.64 3.74
C TYR A 262 15.44 -20.62 5.07
N ASP A 263 15.80 -21.81 5.55
CA ASP A 263 16.70 -21.99 6.67
C ASP A 263 18.03 -21.29 6.33
N GLY A 264 18.49 -20.51 7.30
CA GLY A 264 19.72 -19.74 7.18
C GLY A 264 20.92 -20.67 7.03
N ASP A 265 21.59 -20.58 5.89
CA ASP A 265 23.04 -20.52 5.77
C ASP A 265 23.37 -19.98 4.37
N PHE A 266 23.71 -18.70 4.30
CA PHE A 266 24.22 -18.07 3.09
C PHE A 266 25.73 -18.34 3.01
N ASP A 267 26.12 -19.38 2.29
CA ASP A 267 27.51 -19.60 1.88
C ASP A 267 27.84 -18.67 0.69
N PRO A 268 28.77 -17.71 0.82
CA PRO A 268 29.14 -16.80 -0.26
C PRO A 268 29.92 -17.46 -1.41
N SER A 269 30.17 -18.78 -1.39
CA SER A 269 31.00 -19.47 -2.39
C SER A 269 30.25 -20.05 -3.61
N THR A 270 28.92 -20.04 -3.64
CA THR A 270 28.12 -20.60 -4.75
C THR A 270 27.33 -19.54 -5.53
N ALA A 271 27.98 -18.45 -5.92
CA ALA A 271 27.45 -17.58 -6.97
C ALA A 271 27.49 -18.33 -8.33
N PRO A 272 26.38 -18.40 -9.09
CA PRO A 272 26.45 -18.90 -10.46
C PRO A 272 27.32 -17.96 -11.30
N ALA A 273 28.29 -18.53 -12.02
CA ALA A 273 29.16 -17.80 -12.92
C ALA A 273 28.34 -16.97 -13.91
N ASP A 274 28.72 -15.70 -14.01
CA ASP A 274 28.26 -14.72 -14.99
C ASP A 274 28.31 -15.33 -16.40
N ARG A 275 27.14 -15.67 -16.94
CA ARG A 275 26.99 -15.98 -18.37
C ARG A 275 26.55 -14.71 -19.06
N SER A 276 27.50 -14.08 -19.74
CA SER A 276 27.27 -12.96 -20.64
C SER A 276 26.20 -13.31 -21.69
N PRO A 277 25.31 -12.37 -22.05
CA PRO A 277 24.32 -12.59 -23.11
C PRO A 277 25.00 -12.70 -24.48
N PRO A 278 24.58 -13.63 -25.37
CA PRO A 278 25.11 -13.70 -26.73
C PRO A 278 24.52 -12.57 -27.58
N GLY A 279 25.39 -11.74 -28.16
CA GLY A 279 25.03 -10.78 -29.21
C GLY A 279 25.19 -9.31 -28.84
N ALA A 280 26.40 -8.90 -28.44
CA ALA A 280 26.78 -7.49 -28.52
C ALA A 280 27.33 -7.20 -29.92
N CYS A 281 26.64 -6.33 -30.66
CA CYS A 281 27.05 -5.82 -31.95
C CYS A 281 28.42 -5.15 -31.85
N ALA A 282 29.41 -5.65 -32.59
CA ALA A 282 30.69 -4.98 -32.78
C ALA A 282 30.50 -3.74 -33.65
N GLY A 283 30.34 -2.57 -33.02
CA GLY A 283 30.45 -1.27 -33.67
C GLY A 283 31.90 -0.81 -33.63
N GLY A 284 32.63 -0.99 -34.73
CA GLY A 284 33.98 -0.44 -34.90
C GLY A 284 33.95 1.09 -34.95
N SER A 285 34.83 1.73 -34.18
CA SER A 285 35.09 3.17 -34.26
C SER A 285 35.87 3.52 -35.53
N PRO A 286 35.45 4.52 -36.32
CA PRO A 286 36.11 4.86 -37.57
C PRO A 286 37.15 5.96 -37.36
N PHE A 287 38.22 5.69 -36.62
CA PHE A 287 39.44 6.52 -36.60
C PHE A 287 40.61 5.68 -36.12
N ASP A 288 41.25 4.96 -37.03
CA ASP A 288 42.66 4.59 -36.98
C ASP A 288 43.10 4.14 -38.39
N HIS A 289 43.90 5.00 -39.03
CA HIS A 289 44.66 4.87 -40.29
C HIS A 289 43.95 4.46 -41.59
#